data_AF-A0A968F3Z1-F1
#
_entry.id   AF-A0A968F3Z1-F1
#
_cell.length_a   1.000
_cell.length_b   1.000
_cell.length_c   1.000
_cell.angle_alpha   90.00
_cell.angle_beta   90.00
_cell.angle_gamma   90.00
#
_symmetry.space_group_name_H-M   'P 1'
#
loop_
_entity.id
_entity.type
_entity.pdbx_description
1 polymer ?
#
loop_
_entity_poly.entity_id
_entity_poly.type
_entity_poly.pdbx_seq_one_letter_code
_entity_poly.pdbx_strand_id
1 'polypeptide(L)' 'GDGETSVYMHSKLMIVDDRLAIMGSANLSNRSMGLDSECCLAIETEGDTGIAEAIT' A
#
# COMPACT_ATOMS: atom_id res chain seq x y z
N GLY A 1 -7.67 -25.22 -24.13
CA GLY A 1 -7.75 -23.87 -24.70
C GLY A 1 -7.66 -22.95 -23.53
N ASP A 2 -6.45 -22.75 -23.06
CA ASP A 2 -6.19 -22.58 -21.64
C ASP A 2 -6.31 -21.09 -21.32
N GLY A 3 -7.52 -20.70 -20.92
CA GLY A 3 -7.83 -19.33 -20.55
C GLY A 3 -7.16 -19.00 -19.22
N GLU A 4 -5.95 -18.45 -19.29
CA GLU A 4 -5.30 -17.84 -18.13
C GLU A 4 -6.18 -16.67 -17.62
N THR A 5 -6.66 -16.80 -16.39
CA THR A 5 -7.39 -15.71 -15.71
C THR A 5 -6.36 -14.79 -15.05
N SER A 6 -6.37 -13.51 -15.44
CA SER A 6 -5.47 -12.50 -14.88
C SER A 6 -5.77 -12.23 -13.41
N VAL A 7 -4.72 -12.10 -12.60
CA VAL A 7 -4.82 -11.69 -11.19
C VAL A 7 -4.98 -10.16 -11.14
N TYR A 8 -6.08 -9.71 -10.54
CA TYR A 8 -6.36 -8.29 -10.37
C TYR A 8 -5.72 -7.73 -9.09
N MET A 9 -4.75 -6.84 -9.24
CA MET A 9 -4.07 -6.17 -8.13
C MET A 9 -4.90 -5.00 -7.60
N HIS A 10 -5.73 -5.24 -6.59
CA HIS A 10 -6.54 -4.20 -5.96
C HIS A 10 -5.86 -3.49 -4.78
N SER A 11 -4.60 -3.82 -4.49
CA SER A 11 -3.82 -3.20 -3.42
C SER A 11 -3.65 -1.70 -3.65
N LYS A 12 -3.72 -0.91 -2.58
CA LYS A 12 -3.22 0.48 -2.54
C LYS A 12 -2.24 0.56 -1.38
N LEU A 13 -0.99 0.25 -1.70
CA LEU A 13 0.10 0.08 -0.75
C LEU A 13 1.31 0.84 -1.28
N MET A 14 2.03 1.50 -0.37
CA MET A 14 3.33 2.12 -0.62
C MET A 14 4.29 1.67 0.49
N ILE A 15 5.51 1.31 0.10
CA ILE A 15 6.62 1.03 1.00
C ILE A 15 7.77 1.95 0.58
N VAL A 16 8.41 2.60 1.56
CA VAL A 16 9.54 3.52 1.33
C VAL A 16 10.71 3.09 2.21
N ASP A 17 11.82 2.74 1.55
CA ASP A 17 13.12 2.42 2.15
C ASP A 17 13.06 1.47 3.36
N ASP A 18 12.13 0.51 3.37
CA ASP A 18 11.87 -0.42 4.48
C ASP A 18 11.64 0.27 5.83
N ARG A 19 11.12 1.51 5.80
CA ARG A 19 10.95 2.39 6.97
C ARG A 19 9.55 2.92 7.15
N LEU A 20 8.80 3.02 6.08
CA LEU A 20 7.43 3.51 6.09
C LEU A 20 6.59 2.64 5.17
N ALA A 21 5.50 2.09 5.71
CA ALA A 21 4.46 1.44 4.95
C ALA A 21 3.15 2.24 5.08
N ILE A 22 2.51 2.52 3.95
CA ILE A 22 1.19 3.15 3.91
C ILE A 22 0.25 2.23 3.15
N MET A 23 -0.84 1.83 3.79
CA MET A 23 -1.91 1.08 3.14
C MET A 23 -3.28 1.72 3.38
N GLY A 24 -4.16 1.62 2.41
CA GLY A 24 -5.50 2.20 2.54
C GLY A 24 -6.39 1.98 1.34
N SER A 25 -7.45 2.79 1.27
CA SER A 25 -8.40 2.78 0.15
C SER A 25 -7.94 3.65 -1.02
N ALA A 26 -7.02 4.60 -0.78
CA ALA A 26 -6.67 5.65 -1.71
C ALA A 26 -5.80 5.15 -2.87
N ASN A 27 -6.34 5.21 -4.10
CA ASN A 27 -5.54 4.93 -5.30
C ASN A 27 -4.56 6.07 -5.60
N LEU A 28 -3.47 5.78 -6.31
CA LEU A 28 -2.57 6.82 -6.84
C LEU A 28 -3.20 7.54 -8.04
N SER A 29 -4.26 8.28 -7.78
CA SER A 29 -5.02 9.05 -8.75
C SER A 29 -5.47 10.37 -8.14
N ASN A 30 -5.62 11.40 -8.98
CA ASN A 30 -6.02 12.74 -8.52
C ASN A 30 -7.39 12.76 -7.82
N ARG A 31 -8.27 11.80 -8.15
CA ARG A 31 -9.59 11.68 -7.52
C ARG A 31 -9.46 11.22 -6.07
N SER A 32 -8.80 10.08 -5.84
CA SER A 32 -8.56 9.56 -4.49
C SER A 32 -7.72 10.51 -3.64
N MET A 33 -6.70 11.15 -4.21
CA MET A 33 -5.80 12.04 -3.47
C MET A 33 -6.39 13.43 -3.17
N GLY A 34 -7.50 13.82 -3.81
CA GLY A 34 -7.99 15.20 -3.74
C GLY A 34 -9.48 15.38 -3.50
N LEU A 35 -10.32 14.38 -3.79
CA LEU A 35 -11.77 14.51 -3.75
C LEU A 35 -12.45 13.43 -2.90
N ASP A 36 -12.03 12.18 -3.02
CA ASP A 36 -12.70 11.08 -2.34
C ASP A 36 -12.37 11.08 -0.85
N SER A 37 -13.31 10.60 -0.02
CA SER A 37 -13.04 10.31 1.38
C SER A 37 -12.32 8.97 1.48
N GLU A 38 -11.04 9.03 1.78
CA GLU A 38 -10.18 7.86 1.87
C GLU A 38 -9.75 7.58 3.32
N CYS A 39 -9.38 6.34 3.62
CA CYS A 39 -8.80 5.96 4.89
C CYS A 39 -7.46 5.26 4.64
N CYS A 40 -6.41 5.75 5.31
CA CYS A 40 -5.06 5.20 5.20
C CYS A 40 -4.46 5.03 6.60
N LEU A 41 -3.67 3.96 6.76
CA LEU A 41 -2.81 3.73 7.90
C LEU A 41 -1.36 3.91 7.46
N ALA A 42 -0.58 4.62 8.27
CA ALA A 42 0.86 4.76 8.12
C ALA A 42 1.55 4.03 9.27
N ILE A 43 2.52 3.18 8.94
CA ILE A 43 3.31 2.39 9.89
C ILE A 43 4.76 2.77 9.66
N GLU A 44 5.39 3.36 10.68
CA GLU A 44 6.80 3.71 10.68
C GLU A 44 7.59 2.70 11.52
N THR A 45 8.80 2.35 11.08
CA THR A 45 9.61 1.36 11.79
C THR A 45 10.28 1.92 13.04
N GLU A 46 10.54 3.23 13.13
CA GLU A 46 11.25 3.89 14.25
C GLU A 46 12.55 3.17 14.71
N GLY A 47 13.20 2.40 13.81
CA GLY A 47 14.38 1.59 14.14
C GLY A 47 14.09 0.22 14.75
N ASP A 48 12.82 -0.17 14.88
CA ASP A 48 12.37 -1.53 15.18
C ASP A 48 12.60 -2.44 13.96
N THR A 49 13.54 -3.36 14.12
CA THR A 49 13.92 -4.32 13.08
C THR A 49 12.81 -5.30 12.74
N GLY A 50 11.93 -5.62 13.71
CA GLY A 50 10.79 -6.51 13.49
C GLY A 50 9.73 -5.88 12.61
N ILE A 51 9.49 -4.57 12.74
CA ILE A 51 8.58 -3.86 11.85
C ILE A 51 9.18 -3.71 10.46
N ALA A 52 10.48 -3.43 10.35
CA ALA A 52 11.18 -3.34 9.06
C ALA A 52 11.12 -4.65 8.27
N GLU A 53 11.34 -5.79 8.93
CA GLU A 53 11.18 -7.11 8.32
C GLU A 53 9.72 -7.41 7.91
N ALA A 54 8.74 -6.93 8.69
CA ALA A 54 7.33 -7.20 8.41
C ALA A 54 6.77 -6.45 7.19
N ILE A 55 7.41 -5.36 6.77
CA ILE A 55 6.95 -4.52 5.64
C ILE A 55 7.76 -4.72 4.36
N THR A 56 8.71 -5.66 4.33
CA THR A 56 9.56 -6.04 3.18
C THR A 56 9.15 -7.38 2.59
#